data_AF-A0A0Q7S817-F1
#
_entry.id   AF-A0A0Q7S817-F1
#
_cell.length_a   1.000
_cell.length_b   1.000
_cell.length_c   1.000
_cell.angle_alpha   90.00
_cell.angle_beta   90.00
_cell.angle_gamma   90.00
#
_symmetry.space_group_name_H-M   'P 1'
#
loop_
_entity.id
_entity.type
_entity.pdbx_description
1 polymer ?
#
loop_
_entity_poly.entity_id
_entity_poly.type
_entity_poly.pdbx_seq_one_letter_code
_entity_poly.pdbx_strand_id
1 'polypeptide(L)'
;MRPMSMNSIPLMPVSADDTVDAELDVRLSTPSTLVVGASLEVEAADASGPRTLDLALVIPRSKCQGERPRLTALLDAARAAVARATRAGTQPLACLPRRVVTLVAGRPYLIPVFDAA
;
A
#
# COMPACT_ATOMS: atom_id res chain seq x y z
N MET A 1 -6.75 14.67 -23.90
CA MET A 1 -6.38 13.93 -22.68
C MET A 1 -5.52 12.74 -23.12
N ARG A 2 -4.23 12.70 -22.77
CA ARG A 2 -3.35 11.59 -23.15
C ARG A 2 -3.63 10.38 -22.25
N PRO A 3 -3.74 9.16 -22.79
CA PRO A 3 -3.77 7.96 -21.95
C PRO A 3 -2.41 7.85 -21.25
N MET A 4 -2.40 7.87 -19.92
CA MET A 4 -1.21 7.53 -19.14
C MET A 4 -0.87 6.07 -19.43
N SER A 5 0.28 5.83 -20.07
CA SER A 5 0.82 4.49 -20.25
C SER A 5 0.89 3.76 -18.91
N MET A 6 0.20 2.62 -18.83
CA MET A 6 -0.04 1.84 -17.62
C MET A 6 1.17 0.96 -17.20
N ASN A 7 2.39 1.28 -17.63
CA ASN A 7 3.49 0.31 -17.65
C ASN A 7 4.71 0.60 -16.78
N SER A 8 4.71 1.62 -15.92
CA SER A 8 5.81 1.81 -14.96
C SER A 8 5.36 2.58 -13.73
N ILE A 9 4.67 1.92 -12.80
CA ILE A 9 4.52 2.47 -11.44
C ILE A 9 5.88 2.29 -10.75
N PRO A 10 6.57 3.38 -10.35
CA PRO A 10 7.87 3.29 -9.70
C PRO A 10 7.79 2.60 -8.34
N LEU A 11 8.89 1.99 -7.91
CA LEU A 11 9.04 1.52 -6.54
C LEU A 11 9.07 2.70 -5.58
N MET A 12 8.49 2.53 -4.40
CA MET A 12 8.47 3.55 -3.36
C MET A 12 9.86 4.14 -3.06
N PRO A 13 10.00 5.47 -2.94
CA PRO A 13 11.25 6.11 -2.59
C PRO A 13 11.60 5.86 -1.11
N VAL A 14 12.83 5.41 -0.88
CA VAL A 14 13.37 5.10 0.45
C VAL A 14 14.67 5.86 0.63
N SER A 15 14.82 6.53 1.78
CA SER A 15 16.05 7.21 2.18
C SER A 15 17.11 6.22 2.67
N ALA A 16 18.37 6.65 2.76
CA ALA A 16 19.47 5.88 3.35
C ALA A 16 19.20 5.41 4.80
N ASP A 17 18.32 6.11 5.54
CA ASP A 17 17.93 5.74 6.91
C ASP A 17 16.72 4.77 6.95
N ASP A 18 16.39 4.12 5.85
CA ASP A 18 15.22 3.24 5.69
C ASP A 18 13.88 3.92 6.01
N THR A 19 13.81 5.24 5.95
CA THR A 19 12.54 5.99 6.05
C THR A 19 11.96 6.24 4.68
N VAL A 20 10.63 6.30 4.59
CA VAL A 20 9.95 6.72 3.37
C VAL A 20 10.12 8.24 3.21
N ASP A 21 10.97 8.67 2.28
CA ASP A 21 11.29 10.08 2.02
C ASP A 21 10.30 10.68 1.02
N ALA A 22 9.04 10.68 1.43
CA ALA A 22 7.93 10.96 0.53
C ALA A 22 6.70 11.43 1.30
N GLU A 23 5.99 12.40 0.72
CA GLU A 23 4.70 12.86 1.21
C GLU A 23 3.64 11.81 0.87
N LEU A 24 3.42 10.86 1.78
CA LEU A 24 2.41 9.82 1.63
C LEU A 24 0.99 10.41 1.66
N ASP A 25 0.05 9.74 1.00
CA ASP A 25 -1.38 10.04 1.12
C ASP A 25 -1.91 9.72 2.53
N VAL A 26 -1.70 10.65 3.45
CA VAL A 26 -2.12 10.52 4.84
C VAL A 26 -3.60 10.86 4.96
N ARG A 27 -4.41 9.87 5.37
CA ARG A 27 -5.84 10.03 5.62
C ARG A 27 -6.16 10.47 7.05
N LEU A 28 -5.31 10.07 8.01
CA LEU A 28 -5.45 10.43 9.41
C LEU A 28 -4.06 10.46 10.07
N SER A 29 -3.79 11.52 10.83
CA SER A 29 -2.58 11.63 11.66
C SER A 29 -2.99 11.94 13.09
N THR A 30 -2.59 11.08 14.01
CA THR A 30 -2.81 11.23 15.45
C THR A 30 -1.47 11.12 16.19
N PRO A 31 -1.41 11.49 17.48
CA PRO A 31 -0.20 11.34 18.28
C PRO A 31 0.30 9.89 18.39
N SER A 32 -0.57 8.89 18.24
CA SER A 32 -0.21 7.47 18.38
C SER A 32 -0.15 6.71 17.05
N THR A 33 -0.85 7.19 16.03
CA THR A 33 -1.09 6.43 14.78
C THR A 33 -1.08 7.35 13.55
N LEU A 34 -0.47 6.87 12.48
CA LEU A 34 -0.55 7.42 11.13
C LEU A 34 -1.35 6.44 10.25
N VAL A 35 -2.32 6.94 9.50
CA VAL A 35 -3.11 6.15 8.53
C VAL A 35 -2.82 6.64 7.13
N VAL A 36 -2.31 5.75 6.29
CA VAL A 36 -1.97 6.01 4.89
C VAL A 36 -2.96 5.29 3.97
N GLY A 37 -3.44 6.00 2.95
CA GLY A 37 -4.26 5.44 1.90
C GLY A 37 -3.42 4.58 0.94
N ALA A 38 -3.91 3.40 0.61
CA ALA A 38 -3.32 2.56 -0.42
C ALA A 38 -4.42 1.84 -1.20
N SER A 39 -4.05 1.26 -2.33
CA SER A 39 -4.92 0.45 -3.16
C SER A 39 -4.24 -0.90 -3.38
N LEU A 40 -4.98 -1.98 -3.19
CA LEU A 40 -4.56 -3.34 -3.49
C LEU A 40 -5.17 -3.76 -4.81
N GLU A 41 -4.32 -4.09 -5.76
CA GLU A 41 -4.77 -4.80 -6.96
C GLU A 41 -4.79 -6.30 -6.67
N VAL A 42 -5.95 -6.90 -6.93
CA VAL A 42 -6.21 -8.33 -6.79
C VAL A 42 -6.65 -8.91 -8.13
N GLU A 43 -6.24 -10.13 -8.39
CA GLU A 43 -6.78 -10.91 -9.51
C GLU A 43 -7.86 -11.84 -8.98
N ALA A 44 -9.10 -11.60 -9.40
CA ALA A 44 -10.20 -12.48 -9.06
C ALA A 44 -10.12 -13.76 -9.92
N ALA A 45 -10.36 -14.92 -9.30
CA ALA A 45 -10.39 -16.19 -10.02
C ALA A 45 -11.59 -16.34 -11.00
N ASP A 46 -12.51 -15.37 -11.01
CA ASP A 46 -13.61 -15.30 -11.97
C ASP A 46 -13.18 -14.54 -13.25
N ALA A 47 -13.99 -14.65 -14.31
CA ALA A 47 -13.72 -13.95 -15.58
C ALA A 47 -13.92 -12.42 -15.51
N SER A 48 -14.06 -11.83 -14.31
CA SER A 48 -14.29 -10.40 -14.14
C SER A 48 -13.01 -9.56 -14.22
N GLY A 49 -11.83 -10.20 -14.30
CA GLY A 49 -10.55 -9.49 -14.44
C GLY A 49 -10.04 -8.85 -13.14
N PRO A 50 -8.96 -8.05 -13.21
CA PRO A 50 -8.33 -7.47 -12.04
C PRO A 50 -9.26 -6.47 -11.34
N ARG A 51 -9.29 -6.50 -10.02
CA ARG A 51 -10.04 -5.57 -9.17
C ARG A 51 -9.10 -4.77 -8.30
N THR A 52 -9.54 -3.57 -7.92
CA THR A 52 -8.82 -2.70 -7.00
C THR A 52 -9.63 -2.57 -5.71
N LEU A 53 -8.96 -2.76 -4.58
CA LEU A 53 -9.53 -2.61 -3.24
C LEU A 53 -8.84 -1.46 -2.52
N ASP A 54 -9.61 -0.57 -1.91
CA ASP A 54 -9.05 0.47 -1.05
C ASP A 54 -8.57 -0.12 0.28
N LEU A 55 -7.33 0.21 0.64
CA LEU A 55 -6.69 -0.18 1.88
C LEU A 55 -6.41 1.03 2.76
N ALA A 56 -6.50 0.82 4.07
CA ALA A 56 -6.00 1.73 5.09
C ALA A 56 -4.81 1.09 5.81
N LEU A 57 -3.62 1.66 5.60
CA LEU A 57 -2.38 1.22 6.22
C LEU A 57 -2.23 1.93 7.57
N VAL A 58 -2.30 1.17 8.65
CA VAL A 58 -2.25 1.70 10.02
C VAL A 58 -0.84 1.53 10.57
N ILE A 59 -0.16 2.63 10.83
CA ILE A 59 1.25 2.67 11.23
C ILE A 59 1.36 3.30 12.62
N PRO A 60 1.90 2.60 13.64
CA PRO A 60 2.18 3.20 14.94
C PRO A 60 3.22 4.31 14.82
N ARG A 61 2.96 5.46 15.46
CA ARG A 61 3.89 6.61 15.47
C ARG A 61 5.26 6.28 16.08
N SER A 62 5.32 5.28 16.98
CA SER A 62 6.59 4.77 17.52
C SER A 62 7.50 4.12 16.48
N LYS A 63 6.95 3.73 15.32
CA LYS A 63 7.70 3.21 14.17
C LYS A 63 7.95 4.29 13.09
N CYS A 64 7.69 5.56 13.40
CA CYS A 64 8.00 6.70 12.53
C CYS A 64 9.22 7.47 13.04
N GLN A 65 9.90 8.18 12.13
CA GLN A 65 10.89 9.19 12.44
C GLN A 65 10.26 10.56 12.12
N GLY A 66 9.78 11.23 13.17
CA GLY A 66 8.90 12.39 13.01
C GLY A 66 7.58 12.01 12.32
N GLU A 67 7.29 12.67 11.20
CA GLU A 67 6.10 12.38 10.37
C GLU A 67 6.33 11.24 9.36
N ARG A 68 7.57 10.74 9.22
CA ARG A 68 7.93 9.78 8.17
C ARG A 68 7.93 8.35 8.71
N PRO A 69 7.13 7.42 8.17
CA PRO A 69 7.20 6.03 8.58
C PRO A 69 8.51 5.39 8.14
N ARG A 70 9.03 4.47 8.96
CA ARG A 70 10.08 3.55 8.52
C ARG A 70 9.51 2.63 7.43
N LEU A 71 10.34 2.24 6.47
CA LEU A 71 9.99 1.31 5.40
C LEU A 71 9.40 0.02 5.98
N THR A 72 10.08 -0.57 6.95
CA THR A 72 9.63 -1.81 7.62
C THR A 72 8.25 -1.66 8.25
N ALA A 73 7.95 -0.51 8.85
CA ALA A 73 6.64 -0.23 9.43
C ALA A 73 5.54 -0.13 8.38
N LEU A 74 5.85 0.46 7.22
CA LEU A 74 4.92 0.51 6.10
C LEU A 74 4.69 -0.88 5.50
N LEU A 75 5.75 -1.68 5.35
CA LEU A 75 5.65 -3.06 4.86
C LEU A 75 4.79 -3.92 5.80
N ASP A 76 5.02 -3.84 7.12
CA ASP A 76 4.21 -4.51 8.13
C ASP A 76 2.72 -4.11 8.01
N ALA A 77 2.47 -2.80 7.91
CA ALA A 77 1.10 -2.27 7.80
C ALA A 77 0.42 -2.72 6.50
N ALA A 78 1.16 -2.78 5.39
CA ALA A 78 0.66 -3.26 4.12
C ALA A 78 0.35 -4.76 4.16
N ARG A 79 1.24 -5.60 4.72
CA ARG A 79 0.97 -7.04 4.92
C ARG A 79 -0.28 -7.25 5.77
N ALA A 80 -0.41 -6.51 6.87
CA ALA A 80 -1.58 -6.59 7.75
C ALA A 80 -2.87 -6.11 7.05
N ALA A 81 -2.82 -5.06 6.24
CA ALA A 81 -3.97 -4.58 5.48
C ALA A 81 -4.39 -5.58 4.40
N VAL A 82 -3.44 -6.15 3.66
CA VAL A 82 -3.71 -7.21 2.67
C VAL A 82 -4.34 -8.43 3.36
N ALA A 83 -3.73 -8.92 4.44
CA ALA A 83 -4.26 -10.07 5.18
C ALA A 83 -5.69 -9.83 5.69
N ARG A 84 -6.02 -8.61 6.13
CA ARG A 84 -7.40 -8.25 6.52
C ARG A 84 -8.35 -8.22 5.32
N ALA A 85 -7.92 -7.66 4.20
CA ALA A 85 -8.72 -7.59 2.98
C ALA A 85 -8.96 -8.97 2.34
N THR A 86 -8.07 -9.93 2.57
CA THR A 86 -8.14 -11.29 2.00
C THR A 86 -8.61 -12.36 2.99
N ARG A 87 -8.92 -12.02 4.26
CA ARG A 87 -9.38 -12.99 5.26
C ARG A 87 -10.83 -13.42 4.99
N ALA A 88 -11.10 -14.73 5.10
CA ALA A 88 -12.43 -15.33 4.95
C ALA A 88 -13.43 -14.73 5.97
N GLY A 89 -14.43 -14.01 5.46
CA GLY A 89 -15.47 -13.33 6.23
C GLY A 89 -16.18 -12.21 5.45
N THR A 90 -15.52 -11.64 4.44
CA THR A 90 -16.03 -10.57 3.56
C THR A 90 -16.07 -10.97 2.09
N GLN A 91 -16.64 -12.16 1.80
CA GLN A 91 -16.55 -12.94 0.55
C GLN A 91 -15.28 -13.80 0.44
N PRO A 92 -15.40 -15.08 0.06
CA PRO A 92 -14.27 -15.88 -0.37
C PRO A 92 -13.85 -15.36 -1.74
N LEU A 93 -13.19 -14.22 -1.77
CA LEU A 93 -12.48 -13.83 -2.96
C LEU A 93 -11.27 -14.76 -3.03
N ALA A 94 -11.33 -15.71 -3.95
CA ALA A 94 -10.15 -16.30 -4.58
C ALA A 94 -9.40 -15.17 -5.33
N CYS A 95 -8.99 -14.14 -4.57
CA CYS A 95 -8.30 -12.97 -5.02
C CYS A 95 -6.84 -13.17 -4.70
N LEU A 96 -6.05 -13.35 -5.74
CA LEU A 96 -4.60 -13.40 -5.62
C LEU A 96 -4.10 -11.95 -5.55
N PRO A 97 -3.56 -11.50 -4.40
CA PRO A 97 -3.05 -10.15 -4.28
C PRO A 97 -1.81 -10.00 -5.17
N ARG A 98 -1.76 -8.92 -5.96
CA ARG A 98 -0.69 -8.70 -6.95
C ARG A 98 0.26 -7.60 -6.56
N ARG A 99 -0.28 -6.41 -6.25
CA ARG A 99 0.53 -5.25 -5.89
C ARG A 99 -0.25 -4.30 -5.00
N VAL A 100 0.47 -3.67 -4.08
CA VAL A 100 -0.05 -2.58 -3.27
C VAL A 100 0.52 -1.28 -3.81
N VAL A 101 -0.36 -0.34 -4.14
CA VAL A 101 -0.03 0.99 -4.64
C VAL A 101 -0.39 2.01 -3.57
N THR A 102 0.52 2.92 -3.26
CA THR A 102 0.23 4.11 -2.45
C THR A 102 0.44 5.35 -3.30
N LEU A 103 -0.12 6.48 -2.87
CA LEU A 103 0.21 7.76 -3.46
C LEU A 103 1.31 8.45 -2.64
N VAL A 104 2.25 9.07 -3.36
CA VAL A 104 3.31 9.94 -2.84
C VAL A 104 3.27 11.23 -3.64
N ALA A 105 3.02 12.36 -2.98
CA ALA A 105 2.85 13.67 -3.63
C ALA A 105 1.89 13.59 -4.83
N GLY A 106 0.78 12.85 -4.69
CA GLY A 106 -0.22 12.62 -5.73
C GLY A 106 0.19 11.67 -6.86
N ARG A 107 1.37 11.05 -6.80
CA ARG A 107 1.86 10.09 -7.80
C ARG A 107 1.81 8.66 -7.27
N PRO A 108 1.46 7.65 -8.10
CA PRO A 108 1.39 6.27 -7.65
C PRO A 108 2.80 5.65 -7.49
N TYR A 109 2.98 4.87 -6.42
CA TYR A 109 4.19 4.11 -6.12
C TYR A 109 3.85 2.71 -5.62
N LEU A 110 4.68 1.73 -5.98
CA LEU A 110 4.58 0.35 -5.50
C LEU A 110 5.18 0.20 -4.12
N ILE A 111 4.41 -0.41 -3.21
CA ILE A 111 4.94 -0.94 -1.95
C ILE A 111 5.44 -2.37 -2.23
N PRO A 112 6.72 -2.71 -1.96
CA PRO A 112 7.28 -4.04 -2.22
C PRO A 112 6.87 -5.04 -1.13
N VAL A 113 5.58 -5.41 -1.12
CA VAL A 113 4.98 -6.29 -0.10
C VAL A 113 5.02 -7.76 -0.51
N PHE A 114 4.97 -8.01 -1.80
CA PHE A 114 5.02 -9.34 -2.40
C PHE A 114 6.41 -9.52 -3.01
N ASP A 115 7.16 -10.52 -2.54
CA ASP A 115 8.39 -10.91 -3.22
C ASP A 115 8.04 -11.45 -4.61
N ALA A 116 8.80 -11.04 -5.61
CA ALA A 116 8.80 -11.75 -6.89
C ALA A 116 9.43 -13.12 -6.63
N ALA A 117 8.59 -14.14 -6.45
CA ALA A 117 9.03 -15.53 -6.44
C ALA A 117 9.64 -15.92 -7.78
#